data_AF-A0A916B9P4-F1
#
_entry.id   AF-A0A916B9P4-F1
#
_cell.length_a   1.000
_cell.length_b   1.000
_cell.length_c   1.000
_cell.angle_alpha   90.00
_cell.angle_beta   90.00
_cell.angle_gamma   90.00
#
_symmetry.space_group_name_H-M   'P 1'
#
loop_
_entity.id
_entity.type
_entity.pdbx_description
1 polymer ?
#
loop_
_entity_poly.entity_id
_entity_poly.type
_entity_poly.pdbx_seq_one_letter_code
_entity_poly.pdbx_strand_id
1 'polypeptide(L)'
;TAPSPLRPAARAYAYRGLPASRFALPWRAALELDVYHKGYAIAKDERGYFHIDKEGKEIYNGRYAKLEPYYNGRALVVDQYGVKSILSTTGETVKKIDSRNAEIQKIEDYYSQQAFSYWESRIRTSILELGIFDRLEGTISSVELYRRLELEAPIIDRILGWLAIHRLLTTDNDIYSLTLAGKIILHRLKPVFSYWQSSILVETSLKLTDSLKNNRSSFDEVHRLSFFEYVRKDPKMAADLEKIMDFYAIDYDAYVPYTILI
;
A
#
# COMPACT_ATOMS: atom_id res chain seq x y z
N THR A 1 -3.24 -16.28 -45.73
CA THR A 1 -2.17 -15.83 -44.82
C THR A 1 -2.67 -14.63 -44.03
N ALA A 2 -3.11 -14.89 -42.79
CA ALA A 2 -3.19 -14.00 -41.63
C ALA A 2 -3.98 -14.78 -40.55
N PRO A 3 -3.42 -15.04 -39.35
CA PRO A 3 -4.14 -15.74 -38.28
C PRO A 3 -5.02 -14.79 -37.47
N SER A 4 -6.19 -15.31 -37.08
CA SER A 4 -7.13 -14.72 -36.12
C SER A 4 -6.47 -14.53 -34.75
N PRO A 5 -6.71 -13.41 -34.03
CA PRO A 5 -6.26 -13.29 -32.65
C PRO A 5 -7.07 -14.22 -31.74
N LEU A 6 -6.33 -15.02 -30.98
CA LEU A 6 -6.78 -15.93 -29.94
C LEU A 6 -7.55 -15.17 -28.84
N ARG A 7 -8.76 -15.64 -28.54
CA ARG A 7 -9.37 -15.46 -27.21
C ARG A 7 -8.78 -16.52 -26.27
N PRO A 8 -8.49 -16.16 -25.01
CA PRO A 8 -8.63 -17.11 -23.92
C PRO A 8 -9.92 -16.84 -23.13
N ALA A 9 -10.83 -17.80 -23.19
CA ALA A 9 -11.75 -18.12 -22.09
C ALA A 9 -10.92 -18.62 -20.89
N ALA A 10 -11.28 -18.40 -19.62
CA ALA A 10 -12.41 -19.01 -18.94
C ALA A 10 -12.80 -18.16 -17.71
N ARG A 11 -14.02 -17.61 -17.67
CA ARG A 11 -15.22 -18.16 -16.99
C ARG A 11 -15.11 -18.32 -15.47
N ALA A 12 -15.73 -17.34 -14.80
CA ALA A 12 -16.80 -17.45 -13.80
C ALA A 12 -16.51 -18.16 -12.47
N TYR A 13 -16.53 -17.38 -11.39
CA TYR A 13 -17.27 -17.77 -10.19
C TYR A 13 -18.13 -16.60 -9.69
N ALA A 14 -19.44 -16.74 -9.93
CA ALA A 14 -20.46 -15.99 -9.22
C ALA A 14 -20.52 -16.51 -7.77
N TYR A 15 -20.49 -15.59 -6.79
CA TYR A 15 -20.86 -15.91 -5.41
C TYR A 15 -21.87 -14.88 -4.90
N ARG A 16 -23.14 -15.06 -5.31
CA ARG A 16 -24.29 -14.54 -4.55
C ARG A 16 -24.65 -15.58 -3.48
N GLY A 17 -24.60 -15.16 -2.20
CA GLY A 17 -25.43 -15.69 -1.11
C GLY A 17 -25.03 -17.04 -0.49
N LEU A 18 -23.91 -17.13 0.23
CA LEU A 18 -23.65 -18.26 1.14
C LEU A 18 -23.16 -17.82 2.54
N PRO A 19 -23.49 -18.57 3.61
CA PRO A 19 -23.34 -18.15 5.01
C PRO A 19 -21.89 -18.27 5.53
N ALA A 20 -21.67 -17.72 6.72
CA ALA A 20 -20.40 -17.47 7.43
C ALA A 20 -19.49 -18.68 7.78
N SER A 21 -19.45 -19.76 6.99
CA SER A 21 -18.63 -20.95 7.26
C SER A 21 -17.40 -21.12 6.35
N ARG A 22 -16.95 -20.08 5.65
CA ARG A 22 -15.87 -20.19 4.65
C ARG A 22 -14.60 -19.40 5.05
N PHE A 23 -13.87 -19.92 6.05
CA PHE A 23 -12.46 -19.52 6.30
C PHE A 23 -11.44 -20.58 5.88
N ALA A 24 -11.88 -21.71 5.32
CA ALA A 24 -10.96 -22.62 4.64
C ALA A 24 -10.62 -22.04 3.25
N LEU A 25 -9.51 -21.32 3.14
CA LEU A 25 -8.87 -21.13 1.84
C LEU A 25 -8.30 -22.50 1.42
N PRO A 26 -8.77 -23.10 0.31
CA PRO A 26 -8.06 -24.24 -0.27
C PRO A 26 -6.63 -23.79 -0.59
N TRP A 27 -5.62 -24.64 -0.45
CA TRP A 27 -4.23 -24.34 -0.85
C TRP A 27 -4.11 -23.74 -2.26
N ARG A 28 -5.09 -23.99 -3.15
CA ARG A 28 -5.22 -23.41 -4.49
C ARG A 28 -5.47 -21.88 -4.51
N ALA A 29 -5.83 -21.28 -3.38
CA ALA A 29 -6.07 -19.85 -3.23
C ALA A 29 -4.94 -19.14 -2.44
N ALA A 30 -3.87 -19.86 -2.07
CA ALA A 30 -2.72 -19.24 -1.44
C ALA A 30 -1.92 -18.42 -2.46
N LEU A 31 -1.48 -17.22 -2.06
CA LEU A 31 -0.64 -16.35 -2.89
C LEU A 31 0.79 -16.89 -2.98
N GLU A 32 1.26 -17.51 -1.91
CA GLU A 32 2.55 -18.20 -1.83
C GLU A 32 2.37 -19.53 -1.08
N LEU A 33 3.13 -20.55 -1.47
CA LEU A 33 3.10 -21.88 -0.87
C LEU A 33 4.51 -22.48 -0.84
N ASP A 34 4.96 -22.86 0.36
CA ASP A 34 6.21 -23.56 0.59
C ASP A 34 6.05 -25.09 0.48
N VAL A 35 7.20 -25.77 0.39
CA VAL A 35 7.24 -27.23 0.40
C VAL A 35 6.79 -27.80 1.76
N TYR A 36 6.14 -28.96 1.69
CA TYR A 36 5.80 -29.71 2.89
C TYR A 36 7.04 -30.21 3.62
N HIS A 37 7.15 -29.90 4.91
CA HIS A 37 8.16 -30.38 5.83
C HIS A 37 7.50 -30.95 7.10
N LYS A 38 7.77 -32.21 7.41
CA LYS A 38 7.21 -32.94 8.58
C LYS A 38 5.67 -32.89 8.68
N GLY A 39 5.00 -32.88 7.53
CA GLY A 39 3.53 -32.92 7.44
C GLY A 39 2.83 -31.57 7.46
N TYR A 40 3.58 -30.46 7.48
CA TYR A 40 3.04 -29.11 7.38
C TYR A 40 3.71 -28.37 6.23
N ALA A 41 3.03 -27.37 5.68
CA ALA A 41 3.61 -26.39 4.77
C ALA A 41 3.28 -24.97 5.27
N ILE A 42 4.05 -23.98 4.82
CA ILE A 42 3.70 -22.57 5.02
C ILE A 42 2.93 -22.10 3.80
N ALA A 43 1.79 -21.48 4.03
CA ALA A 43 1.04 -20.77 3.01
C ALA A 43 0.95 -19.28 3.37
N LYS A 44 0.69 -18.45 2.37
CA LYS A 44 0.43 -17.02 2.54
C LYS A 44 -0.88 -16.65 1.89
N ASP A 45 -1.71 -15.92 2.63
CA ASP A 45 -2.85 -15.19 2.07
C ASP A 45 -2.61 -13.68 2.22
N GLU A 46 -3.61 -12.88 1.86
CA GLU A 46 -3.56 -11.41 1.96
C GLU A 46 -3.30 -10.90 3.38
N ARG A 47 -3.60 -11.72 4.40
CA ARG A 47 -3.45 -11.36 5.82
C ARG A 47 -2.10 -11.77 6.39
N GLY A 48 -1.38 -12.68 5.73
CA GLY A 48 -0.01 -13.06 6.08
C GLY A 48 0.27 -14.57 5.97
N TYR A 49 1.42 -14.98 6.50
CA TYR A 49 1.85 -16.38 6.50
C TYR A 49 1.21 -17.18 7.64
N PHE A 50 0.89 -18.44 7.36
CA PHE A 50 0.32 -19.41 8.30
C PHE A 50 0.72 -20.85 7.90
N HIS A 51 0.54 -21.80 8.81
CA HIS A 51 0.79 -23.21 8.51
C HIS A 51 -0.49 -23.91 8.03
N ILE A 52 -0.32 -24.83 7.09
CA ILE A 52 -1.36 -25.76 6.62
C ILE A 52 -0.92 -27.21 6.82
N ASP A 53 -1.89 -28.10 6.96
CA ASP A 53 -1.67 -29.55 6.97
C ASP A 53 -1.56 -30.14 5.55
N LYS A 54 -1.39 -31.46 5.45
CA LYS A 54 -1.26 -32.20 4.18
C LYS A 54 -2.52 -32.15 3.30
N GLU A 55 -3.67 -31.85 3.88
CA GLU A 55 -4.93 -31.65 3.14
C GLU A 55 -5.06 -30.21 2.65
N GLY A 56 -4.13 -29.35 3.04
CA GLY A 56 -4.06 -27.94 2.71
C GLY A 56 -5.00 -27.09 3.55
N LYS A 57 -5.42 -27.57 4.72
CA LYS A 57 -6.25 -26.86 5.67
C LYS A 57 -5.36 -26.10 6.66
N GLU A 58 -5.74 -24.87 6.98
CA GLU A 58 -5.07 -24.10 8.03
C GLU A 58 -5.19 -24.82 9.39
N ILE A 59 -4.08 -24.87 10.12
CA ILE A 59 -4.04 -25.54 11.43
C ILE A 59 -4.31 -24.56 12.60
N TYR A 60 -4.36 -23.26 12.31
CA TYR A 60 -4.77 -22.18 13.22
C TYR A 60 -5.09 -20.89 12.43
N ASN A 61 -5.74 -19.91 13.08
CA ASN A 61 -6.19 -18.66 12.45
C ASN A 61 -5.14 -17.52 12.43
N GLY A 62 -4.05 -17.65 13.20
CA GLY A 62 -2.97 -16.67 13.26
C GLY A 62 -2.33 -16.40 11.89
N ARG A 63 -1.91 -15.15 11.67
CA ARG A 63 -1.24 -14.68 10.46
C ARG A 63 -0.01 -13.86 10.84
N TYR A 64 1.10 -14.10 10.16
CA TYR A 64 2.40 -13.56 10.53
C TYR A 64 3.07 -12.87 9.34
N ALA A 65 3.82 -11.81 9.60
CA ALA A 65 4.62 -11.15 8.57
C ALA A 65 5.75 -12.06 8.09
N LYS A 66 6.29 -12.90 8.98
CA LYS A 66 7.22 -13.99 8.65
C LYS A 66 6.92 -15.20 9.52
N LEU A 67 7.07 -16.39 8.92
CA LEU A 67 6.82 -17.67 9.57
C LEU A 67 7.91 -18.66 9.14
N GLU A 68 8.47 -19.38 10.11
CA GLU A 68 9.42 -20.47 9.83
C GLU A 68 8.75 -21.85 9.96
N PRO A 69 9.26 -22.89 9.27
CA PRO A 69 8.77 -24.25 9.42
C PRO A 69 8.90 -24.77 10.86
N TYR A 70 8.15 -25.83 11.16
CA TYR A 70 8.27 -26.50 12.45
C TYR A 70 9.58 -27.29 12.62
N TYR A 71 10.32 -26.94 13.66
CA TYR A 71 11.45 -27.72 14.19
C TYR A 71 11.11 -28.16 15.62
N ASN A 72 11.01 -29.48 15.83
CA ASN A 72 10.64 -30.09 17.12
C ASN A 72 9.32 -29.52 17.69
N GLY A 73 8.31 -29.39 16.83
CA GLY A 73 7.00 -28.88 17.20
C GLY A 73 6.95 -27.37 17.48
N ARG A 74 8.00 -26.63 17.12
CA ARG A 74 8.12 -25.19 17.37
C ARG A 74 8.47 -24.43 16.10
N ALA A 75 7.88 -23.26 15.92
CA ALA A 75 8.15 -22.37 14.80
C ALA A 75 8.46 -20.95 15.28
N LEU A 76 9.47 -20.31 14.72
CA LEU A 76 9.70 -18.88 14.90
C LEU A 76 8.70 -18.08 14.07
N VAL A 77 8.11 -17.06 14.68
CA VAL A 77 7.18 -16.15 14.01
C VAL A 77 7.57 -14.70 14.24
N VAL A 78 7.25 -13.87 13.26
CA VAL A 78 7.33 -12.42 13.32
C VAL A 78 5.95 -11.86 13.01
N ASP A 79 5.34 -11.14 13.94
CA ASP A 79 4.04 -10.51 13.72
C ASP A 79 4.15 -9.25 12.84
N GLN A 80 3.02 -8.58 12.58
CA GLN A 80 2.96 -7.38 11.74
C GLN A 80 3.74 -6.19 12.29
N TYR A 81 4.06 -6.18 13.58
CA TYR A 81 4.87 -5.15 14.22
C TYR A 81 6.36 -5.53 14.25
N GLY A 82 6.73 -6.74 13.81
CA GLY A 82 8.11 -7.22 13.87
C GLY A 82 8.45 -7.97 15.15
N VAL A 83 7.47 -8.29 16.00
CA VAL A 83 7.67 -8.94 17.30
C VAL A 83 7.87 -10.43 17.11
N LYS A 84 8.92 -10.97 17.75
CA LYS A 84 9.37 -12.34 17.61
C LYS A 84 8.82 -13.23 18.73
N SER A 85 8.23 -14.35 18.33
CA SER A 85 7.71 -15.37 19.25
C SER A 85 7.96 -16.78 18.71
N ILE A 86 7.89 -17.79 19.58
CA ILE A 86 7.86 -19.20 19.23
C ILE A 86 6.43 -19.71 19.39
N LEU A 87 5.90 -20.35 18.34
CA LEU A 87 4.59 -21.01 18.37
C LEU A 87 4.71 -22.51 18.49
N SER A 88 3.67 -23.15 19.02
CA SER A 88 3.41 -24.58 18.91
C SER A 88 2.76 -24.93 17.57
N THR A 89 2.58 -26.23 17.32
CA THR A 89 1.80 -26.74 16.18
C THR A 89 0.31 -26.41 16.24
N THR A 90 -0.22 -25.99 17.40
CA THR A 90 -1.61 -25.54 17.57
C THR A 90 -1.78 -24.03 17.37
N GLY A 91 -0.69 -23.30 17.10
CA GLY A 91 -0.68 -21.84 16.95
C GLY A 91 -0.60 -21.07 18.28
N GLU A 92 -0.41 -21.75 19.40
CA GLU A 92 -0.25 -21.12 20.70
C GLU A 92 1.17 -20.56 20.87
N THR A 93 1.30 -19.39 21.49
CA THR A 93 2.62 -18.82 21.79
C THR A 93 3.26 -19.56 22.96
N VAL A 94 4.31 -20.33 22.66
CA VAL A 94 5.12 -21.07 23.65
C VAL A 94 6.10 -20.14 24.36
N LYS A 95 6.68 -19.17 23.63
CA LYS A 95 7.68 -18.25 24.18
C LYS A 95 7.71 -16.94 23.41
N LYS A 96 7.66 -15.81 24.11
CA LYS A 96 8.03 -14.50 23.56
C LYS A 96 9.56 -14.40 23.53
N ILE A 97 10.12 -14.04 22.37
CA ILE A 97 11.57 -13.88 22.21
C ILE A 97 11.97 -12.45 22.56
N ASP A 98 11.24 -11.49 22.03
CA ASP A 98 11.44 -10.10 22.39
C ASP A 98 11.00 -9.85 23.83
N SER A 99 11.75 -9.01 24.54
CA SER A 99 11.32 -8.49 25.84
C SER A 99 10.10 -7.60 25.66
N ARG A 100 9.38 -7.34 26.75
CA ARG A 100 8.23 -6.43 26.72
C ARG A 100 8.61 -5.03 26.21
N ASN A 101 9.79 -4.53 26.55
CA ASN A 101 10.27 -3.23 26.07
C ASN A 101 10.58 -3.23 24.57
N ALA A 102 11.16 -4.32 24.05
CA ALA A 102 11.41 -4.45 22.61
C ALA A 102 10.10 -4.57 21.81
N GLU A 103 9.08 -5.24 22.36
CA GLU A 103 7.73 -5.28 21.77
C GLU A 103 7.10 -3.89 21.72
N ILE A 104 7.18 -3.11 22.82
CA ILE A 104 6.69 -1.73 22.87
C ILE A 104 7.39 -0.87 21.82
N GLN A 105 8.73 -0.87 21.78
CA GLN A 105 9.50 -0.05 20.83
C GLN A 105 9.09 -0.35 19.37
N LYS A 106 8.92 -1.62 19.01
CA LYS A 106 8.54 -2.01 17.66
C LYS A 106 7.14 -1.53 17.27
N ILE A 107 6.20 -1.59 18.21
CA ILE A 107 4.84 -1.07 18.02
C ILE A 107 4.88 0.45 17.88
N GLU A 108 5.67 1.14 18.70
CA GLU A 108 5.89 2.59 18.61
C GLU A 108 6.50 2.96 17.26
N ASP A 109 7.52 2.25 16.80
CA ASP A 109 8.16 2.48 15.50
C ASP A 109 7.17 2.28 14.35
N TYR A 110 6.33 1.23 14.40
CA TYR A 110 5.30 0.98 13.40
C TYR A 110 4.31 2.14 13.32
N TYR A 111 3.68 2.52 14.45
CA TYR A 111 2.68 3.58 14.44
C TYR A 111 3.28 4.98 14.19
N SER A 112 4.53 5.21 14.57
CA SER A 112 5.24 6.45 14.25
C SER A 112 5.46 6.60 12.74
N GLN A 113 5.81 5.50 12.04
CA GLN A 113 5.92 5.51 10.58
C GLN A 113 4.55 5.74 9.92
N GLN A 114 3.49 5.09 10.40
CA GLN A 114 2.14 5.31 9.89
C GLN A 114 1.69 6.78 10.10
N ALA A 115 1.97 7.36 11.27
CA ALA A 115 1.67 8.77 11.53
C ALA A 115 2.45 9.71 10.61
N PHE A 116 3.70 9.38 10.26
CA PHE A 116 4.52 10.16 9.35
C PHE A 116 4.13 10.00 7.88
N SER A 117 3.45 8.92 7.49
CA SER A 117 3.10 8.62 6.08
C SER A 117 2.33 9.74 5.38
N TYR A 118 1.51 10.51 6.13
CA TYR A 118 0.87 11.72 5.61
C TYR A 118 1.90 12.75 5.11
N TRP A 119 2.91 13.05 5.93
CA TRP A 119 3.97 13.99 5.56
C TRP A 119 4.80 13.46 4.40
N GLU A 120 5.07 12.17 4.37
CA GLU A 120 5.76 11.54 3.23
C GLU A 120 4.97 11.75 1.92
N SER A 121 3.65 11.52 1.94
CA SER A 121 2.75 11.75 0.81
C SER A 121 2.72 13.23 0.39
N ARG A 122 2.64 14.15 1.36
CA ARG A 122 2.61 15.58 1.07
C ARG A 122 3.94 16.08 0.52
N ILE A 123 5.08 15.66 1.08
CA ILE A 123 6.41 16.00 0.57
C ILE A 123 6.55 15.53 -0.88
N ARG A 124 6.20 14.27 -1.17
CA ARG A 124 6.24 13.72 -2.53
C ARG A 124 5.38 14.51 -3.50
N THR A 125 4.16 14.86 -3.09
CA THR A 125 3.24 15.65 -3.91
C THR A 125 3.78 17.05 -4.15
N SER A 126 4.35 17.72 -3.15
CA SER A 126 5.00 19.02 -3.32
C SER A 126 6.15 18.95 -4.32
N ILE A 127 6.98 17.90 -4.30
CA ILE A 127 8.08 17.72 -5.28
C ILE A 127 7.54 17.51 -6.71
N LEU A 128 6.40 16.81 -6.86
CA LEU A 128 5.68 16.68 -8.13
C LEU A 128 5.09 18.02 -8.61
N GLU A 129 4.51 18.80 -7.70
CA GLU A 129 3.95 20.14 -7.97
C GLU A 129 5.05 21.13 -8.39
N LEU A 130 6.23 21.05 -7.79
CA LEU A 130 7.42 21.82 -8.16
C LEU A 130 8.01 21.40 -9.54
N GLY A 131 7.49 20.34 -10.15
CA GLY A 131 7.94 19.86 -11.46
C GLY A 131 9.32 19.21 -11.46
N ILE A 132 9.86 18.86 -10.28
CA ILE A 132 11.22 18.33 -10.16
C ILE A 132 11.31 16.93 -10.75
N PHE A 133 10.30 16.08 -10.57
CA PHE A 133 10.24 14.78 -11.24
C PHE A 133 10.28 14.94 -12.76
N ASP A 134 9.54 15.89 -13.33
CA ASP A 134 9.51 16.15 -14.77
C ASP A 134 10.90 16.58 -15.30
N ARG A 135 11.72 17.27 -14.50
CA ARG A 135 13.10 17.64 -14.86
C ARG A 135 14.09 16.48 -14.75
N LEU A 136 13.80 15.50 -13.90
CA LEU A 136 14.63 14.31 -13.64
C LEU A 136 14.25 13.09 -14.50
N GLU A 137 13.23 13.20 -15.36
CA GLU A 137 12.76 12.09 -16.20
C GLU A 137 13.87 11.57 -17.13
N GLY A 138 14.61 12.50 -17.73
CA GLY A 138 15.86 12.24 -18.44
C GLY A 138 17.08 12.26 -17.53
N THR A 139 18.27 12.28 -18.13
CA THR A 139 19.51 12.55 -17.38
C THR A 139 19.75 14.05 -17.32
N ILE A 140 20.15 14.56 -16.16
CA ILE A 140 20.43 15.99 -15.96
C ILE A 140 21.58 16.19 -14.96
N SER A 141 22.47 17.16 -15.21
CA SER A 141 23.52 17.52 -14.25
C SER A 141 22.98 18.43 -13.15
N SER A 142 23.68 18.55 -12.01
CA SER A 142 23.29 19.50 -10.95
C SER A 142 23.20 20.93 -11.49
N VAL A 143 24.21 21.36 -12.26
CA VAL A 143 24.28 22.70 -12.86
C VAL A 143 23.06 23.00 -13.73
N GLU A 144 22.68 22.06 -14.60
CA GLU A 144 21.53 22.25 -15.48
C GLU A 144 20.21 22.17 -14.71
N LEU A 145 20.14 21.33 -13.69
CA LEU A 145 18.97 21.23 -12.81
C LEU A 145 18.75 22.54 -12.03
N TYR A 146 19.79 23.08 -11.39
CA TYR A 146 19.73 24.36 -10.69
C TYR A 146 19.33 25.51 -11.62
N ARG A 147 19.85 25.53 -12.85
CA ARG A 147 19.50 26.56 -13.85
C ARG A 147 18.04 26.49 -14.29
N ARG A 148 17.46 25.28 -14.33
CA ARG A 148 16.08 25.05 -14.80
C ARG A 148 15.02 25.18 -13.70
N LEU A 149 15.43 25.24 -12.44
CA LEU A 149 14.53 25.34 -11.29
C LEU A 149 14.60 26.75 -10.70
N GLU A 150 13.45 27.36 -10.47
CA GLU A 150 13.32 28.66 -9.78
C GLU A 150 13.39 28.47 -8.26
N LEU A 151 14.40 27.73 -7.77
CA LEU A 151 14.58 27.39 -6.36
C LEU A 151 16.04 27.58 -5.94
N GLU A 152 16.25 27.91 -4.66
CA GLU A 152 17.60 28.01 -4.10
C GLU A 152 18.29 26.64 -4.06
N ALA A 153 19.60 26.61 -4.36
CA ALA A 153 20.38 25.37 -4.39
C ALA A 153 20.25 24.50 -3.13
N PRO A 154 20.29 25.05 -1.88
CA PRO A 154 20.12 24.23 -0.68
C PRO A 154 18.76 23.53 -0.57
N ILE A 155 17.71 24.10 -1.18
CA ILE A 155 16.37 23.48 -1.22
C ILE A 155 16.39 22.31 -2.21
N ILE A 156 16.98 22.50 -3.38
CA ILE A 156 17.11 21.47 -4.40
C ILE A 156 17.94 20.29 -3.85
N ASP A 157 19.05 20.56 -3.16
CA ASP A 157 19.89 19.52 -2.55
C ASP A 157 19.13 18.68 -1.52
N ARG A 158 18.30 19.32 -0.68
CA ARG A 158 17.44 18.61 0.29
C ARG A 158 16.43 17.72 -0.43
N ILE A 159 15.85 18.19 -1.53
CA ILE A 159 14.89 17.42 -2.32
C ILE A 159 15.59 16.22 -2.98
N LEU A 160 16.75 16.42 -3.60
CA LEU A 160 17.53 15.33 -4.21
C LEU A 160 17.95 14.30 -3.16
N GLY A 161 18.40 14.75 -1.99
CA GLY A 161 18.71 13.87 -0.86
C GLY A 161 17.50 13.06 -0.39
N TRP A 162 16.34 13.70 -0.27
CA TRP A 162 15.09 13.01 0.09
C TRP A 162 14.71 11.96 -0.97
N LEU A 163 14.77 12.30 -2.27
CA LEU A 163 14.51 11.37 -3.37
C LEU A 163 15.47 10.19 -3.38
N ALA A 164 16.76 10.42 -3.09
CA ALA A 164 17.77 9.37 -3.00
C ALA A 164 17.51 8.41 -1.83
N ILE A 165 17.20 8.93 -0.63
CA ILE A 165 16.85 8.11 0.55
C ILE A 165 15.63 7.21 0.25
N HIS A 166 14.64 7.74 -0.46
CA HIS A 166 13.43 7.01 -0.85
C HIS A 166 13.61 6.17 -2.14
N ARG A 167 14.85 6.07 -2.66
CA ARG A 167 15.21 5.26 -3.84
C ARG A 167 14.41 5.65 -5.10
N LEU A 168 14.08 6.94 -5.24
CA LEU A 168 13.35 7.49 -6.38
C LEU A 168 14.29 8.08 -7.44
N LEU A 169 15.55 8.28 -7.08
CA LEU A 169 16.59 8.92 -7.88
C LEU A 169 17.91 8.14 -7.78
N THR A 170 18.66 8.08 -8.87
CA THR A 170 20.08 7.69 -8.89
C THR A 170 20.95 8.86 -9.32
N THR A 171 22.20 8.86 -8.85
CA THR A 171 23.24 9.80 -9.28
C THR A 171 24.51 9.04 -9.66
N ASP A 172 25.11 9.42 -10.79
CA ASP A 172 26.43 8.96 -11.21
C ASP A 172 27.23 10.14 -11.76
N ASN A 173 28.39 10.43 -11.18
CA ASN A 173 29.26 11.55 -11.60
C ASN A 173 28.49 12.88 -11.83
N ASP A 174 27.65 13.28 -10.87
CA ASP A 174 26.78 14.47 -10.94
C ASP A 174 25.64 14.41 -11.97
N ILE A 175 25.39 13.26 -12.59
CA ILE A 175 24.26 13.04 -13.49
C ILE A 175 23.14 12.35 -12.72
N TYR A 176 22.01 13.04 -12.60
CA TYR A 176 20.81 12.58 -11.93
C TYR A 176 19.81 11.98 -12.92
N SER A 177 19.12 10.92 -12.52
CA SER A 177 17.97 10.35 -13.24
C SER A 177 17.00 9.61 -12.31
N LEU A 178 15.72 9.59 -12.66
CA LEU A 178 14.73 8.82 -11.90
C LEU A 178 14.96 7.31 -11.99
N THR A 179 14.78 6.61 -10.87
CA THR A 179 14.66 5.15 -10.85
C THR A 179 13.37 4.70 -11.52
N LEU A 180 13.18 3.38 -11.70
CA LEU A 180 11.88 2.83 -12.13
C LEU A 180 10.74 3.30 -11.21
N ALA A 181 10.94 3.27 -9.89
CA ALA A 181 9.95 3.75 -8.92
C ALA A 181 9.65 5.24 -9.13
N GLY A 182 10.68 6.07 -9.31
CA GLY A 182 10.52 7.50 -9.61
C GLY A 182 9.71 7.76 -10.88
N LYS A 183 9.99 7.01 -11.95
CA LYS A 183 9.24 7.08 -13.23
C LYS A 183 7.79 6.63 -13.08
N ILE A 184 7.53 5.54 -12.35
CA ILE A 184 6.16 5.08 -12.08
C ILE A 184 5.39 6.12 -11.27
N ILE A 185 6.03 6.76 -10.28
CA ILE A 185 5.42 7.86 -9.54
C ILE A 185 5.05 9.00 -10.50
N LEU A 186 5.99 9.45 -11.34
CA LEU A 186 5.75 10.54 -12.28
C LEU A 186 4.61 10.23 -13.28
N HIS A 187 4.63 9.06 -13.91
CA HIS A 187 3.74 8.76 -15.04
C HIS A 187 2.42 8.10 -14.67
N ARG A 188 2.37 7.33 -13.57
CA ARG A 188 1.20 6.54 -13.19
C ARG A 188 0.56 7.01 -11.88
N LEU A 189 1.37 7.35 -10.88
CA LEU A 189 0.85 7.68 -9.54
C LEU A 189 0.70 9.18 -9.30
N LYS A 190 1.23 10.06 -10.16
CA LYS A 190 1.07 11.52 -10.04
C LYS A 190 -0.41 11.93 -9.92
N PRO A 191 -1.35 11.42 -10.74
CA PRO A 191 -2.77 11.71 -10.55
C PRO A 191 -3.31 11.24 -9.20
N VAL A 192 -2.88 10.07 -8.72
CA VAL A 192 -3.27 9.49 -7.43
C VAL A 192 -2.84 10.38 -6.27
N PHE A 193 -1.56 10.75 -6.22
CA PHE A 193 -1.04 11.66 -5.20
C PHE A 193 -1.71 13.03 -5.27
N SER A 194 -1.81 13.62 -6.46
CA SER A 194 -2.42 14.95 -6.63
C SER A 194 -3.89 14.99 -6.23
N TYR A 195 -4.67 13.94 -6.48
CA TYR A 195 -6.07 13.85 -6.07
C TYR A 195 -6.19 13.80 -4.54
N TRP A 196 -5.55 12.81 -3.90
CA TRP A 196 -5.66 12.59 -2.45
C TRP A 196 -5.00 13.68 -1.60
N GLN A 197 -4.08 14.45 -2.17
CA GLN A 197 -3.44 15.61 -1.54
C GLN A 197 -3.98 16.95 -2.06
N SER A 198 -5.10 16.93 -2.77
CA SER A 198 -5.79 18.17 -3.18
C SER A 198 -6.28 18.95 -1.96
N SER A 199 -6.28 20.28 -2.06
CA SER A 199 -6.78 21.15 -0.99
C SER A 199 -8.19 20.78 -0.56
N ILE A 200 -9.07 20.46 -1.51
CA ILE A 200 -10.46 20.06 -1.30
C ILE A 200 -10.55 18.86 -0.34
N LEU A 201 -9.80 17.79 -0.60
CA LEU A 201 -9.85 16.58 0.23
C LEU A 201 -9.11 16.74 1.56
N VAL A 202 -7.98 17.44 1.56
CA VAL A 202 -7.20 17.71 2.79
C VAL A 202 -8.01 18.57 3.75
N GLU A 203 -8.59 19.68 3.29
CA GLU A 203 -9.43 20.56 4.10
C GLU A 203 -10.66 19.83 4.65
N THR A 204 -11.29 18.98 3.84
CA THR A 204 -12.41 18.13 4.28
C THR A 204 -11.97 17.14 5.35
N SER A 205 -10.80 16.49 5.18
CA SER A 205 -10.32 15.49 6.14
C SER A 205 -10.04 16.07 7.54
N LEU A 206 -9.70 17.36 7.63
CA LEU A 206 -9.49 18.04 8.91
C LEU A 206 -10.77 18.12 9.76
N LYS A 207 -11.93 17.88 9.15
CA LYS A 207 -13.24 17.88 9.83
C LYS A 207 -13.76 16.49 10.19
N LEU A 208 -13.00 15.43 9.91
CA LEU A 208 -13.44 14.05 10.11
C LEU A 208 -13.88 13.74 11.55
N THR A 209 -13.17 14.27 12.55
CA THR A 209 -13.56 14.11 13.97
C THR A 209 -14.96 14.68 14.26
N ASP A 210 -15.30 15.81 13.65
CA ASP A 210 -16.61 16.42 13.79
C ASP A 210 -17.69 15.64 13.02
N SER A 211 -17.40 15.23 11.78
CA SER A 211 -18.26 14.33 10.99
C SER A 211 -18.68 13.11 11.78
N LEU A 212 -17.71 12.42 12.40
CA LEU A 212 -17.94 11.19 13.16
C LEU A 212 -18.76 11.45 14.43
N LYS A 213 -18.49 12.55 15.14
CA LYS A 213 -19.24 12.91 16.36
C LYS A 213 -20.70 13.24 16.08
N ASN A 214 -20.97 13.92 14.96
CA ASN A 214 -22.28 14.47 14.65
C ASN A 214 -23.02 13.67 13.57
N ASN A 215 -22.45 12.57 13.09
CA ASN A 215 -22.98 11.73 12.01
C ASN A 215 -23.43 12.55 10.77
N ARG A 216 -22.54 13.42 10.28
CA ARG A 216 -22.80 14.33 9.14
C ARG A 216 -21.63 14.36 8.16
N SER A 217 -21.92 14.66 6.89
CA SER A 217 -20.90 14.88 5.86
C SER A 217 -20.20 16.23 6.09
N SER A 218 -18.92 16.22 6.47
CA SER A 218 -18.14 17.47 6.51
C SER A 218 -17.81 18.03 5.13
N PHE A 219 -17.91 17.24 4.06
CA PHE A 219 -17.72 17.77 2.70
C PHE A 219 -18.78 18.84 2.39
N ASP A 220 -20.04 18.54 2.71
CA ASP A 220 -21.18 19.42 2.47
C ASP A 220 -21.07 20.71 3.29
N GLU A 221 -20.53 20.64 4.50
CA GLU A 221 -20.29 21.80 5.36
C GLU A 221 -19.19 22.71 4.82
N VAL A 222 -18.06 22.13 4.38
CA VAL A 222 -16.91 22.89 3.87
C VAL A 222 -17.20 23.48 2.50
N HIS A 223 -17.81 22.71 1.60
CA HIS A 223 -17.97 23.08 0.19
C HIS A 223 -19.39 23.53 -0.19
N ARG A 224 -20.34 23.51 0.77
CA ARG A 224 -21.76 23.91 0.60
C ARG A 224 -22.52 23.14 -0.49
N LEU A 225 -22.00 21.99 -0.90
CA LEU A 225 -22.54 21.10 -1.91
C LEU A 225 -22.24 19.67 -1.49
N SER A 226 -23.10 18.71 -1.85
CA SER A 226 -22.71 17.31 -1.75
C SER A 226 -21.53 17.00 -2.66
N PHE A 227 -20.72 15.99 -2.32
CA PHE A 227 -19.53 15.62 -3.11
C PHE A 227 -19.82 15.48 -4.61
N PHE A 228 -20.87 14.74 -4.99
CA PHE A 228 -21.21 14.52 -6.40
C PHE A 228 -21.77 15.77 -7.10
N GLU A 229 -22.38 16.70 -6.38
CA GLU A 229 -22.78 18.00 -6.94
C GLU A 229 -21.57 18.90 -7.18
N TYR A 230 -20.60 18.88 -6.26
CA TYR A 230 -19.34 19.58 -6.42
C TYR A 230 -18.58 19.04 -7.64
N VAL A 231 -18.40 17.72 -7.72
CA VAL A 231 -17.74 17.05 -8.86
C VAL A 231 -18.40 17.42 -10.19
N ARG A 232 -19.73 17.44 -10.25
CA ARG A 232 -20.46 17.85 -11.47
C ARG A 232 -20.21 19.31 -11.89
N LYS A 233 -19.86 20.18 -10.94
CA LYS A 233 -19.62 21.61 -11.16
C LYS A 233 -18.14 21.96 -11.34
N ASP A 234 -17.23 21.09 -10.94
CA ASP A 234 -15.79 21.26 -11.08
C ASP A 234 -15.23 20.27 -12.12
N PRO A 235 -15.00 20.72 -13.37
CA PRO A 235 -14.47 19.85 -14.42
C PRO A 235 -13.10 19.24 -14.10
N LYS A 236 -12.27 19.93 -13.30
CA LYS A 236 -10.96 19.41 -12.90
C LYS A 236 -11.15 18.27 -11.92
N MET A 237 -11.99 18.45 -10.90
CA MET A 237 -12.29 17.38 -9.93
C MET A 237 -12.96 16.18 -10.60
N ALA A 238 -13.85 16.40 -11.57
CA ALA A 238 -14.44 15.32 -12.36
C ALA A 238 -13.39 14.52 -13.14
N ALA A 239 -12.50 15.20 -13.86
CA ALA A 239 -11.44 14.54 -14.62
C ALA A 239 -10.41 13.84 -13.72
N ASP A 240 -10.11 14.40 -12.55
CA ASP A 240 -9.23 13.76 -11.59
C ASP A 240 -9.91 12.51 -10.98
N LEU A 241 -11.18 12.61 -10.57
CA LEU A 241 -11.94 11.46 -10.06
C LEU A 241 -12.03 10.32 -11.09
N GLU A 242 -12.27 10.61 -12.37
CA GLU A 242 -12.30 9.60 -13.44
C GLU A 242 -10.99 8.82 -13.50
N LYS A 243 -9.84 9.50 -13.51
CA LYS A 243 -8.51 8.84 -13.50
C LYS A 243 -8.30 7.96 -12.28
N ILE A 244 -8.81 8.38 -11.12
CA ILE A 244 -8.70 7.63 -9.87
C ILE A 244 -9.57 6.38 -9.90
N MET A 245 -10.80 6.52 -10.39
CA MET A 245 -11.70 5.39 -10.56
C MET A 245 -11.12 4.37 -11.53
N ASP A 246 -10.55 4.80 -12.66
CA ASP A 246 -9.86 3.92 -13.61
C ASP A 246 -8.64 3.23 -12.98
N PHE A 247 -7.85 3.97 -12.18
CA PHE A 247 -6.68 3.42 -11.50
C PHE A 247 -7.06 2.30 -10.53
N TYR A 248 -8.09 2.51 -9.72
CA TYR A 248 -8.54 1.50 -8.75
C TYR A 248 -9.43 0.42 -9.37
N ALA A 249 -10.09 0.66 -10.50
CA ALA A 249 -11.00 -0.29 -11.13
C ALA A 249 -10.31 -1.62 -11.51
N ILE A 250 -9.01 -1.59 -11.82
CA ILE A 250 -8.21 -2.79 -12.11
C ILE A 250 -7.99 -3.65 -10.84
N ASP A 251 -8.04 -3.04 -9.65
CA ASP A 251 -7.81 -3.66 -8.34
C ASP A 251 -9.11 -3.98 -7.57
N TYR A 252 -10.27 -3.46 -7.98
CA TYR A 252 -11.54 -3.69 -7.26
C TYR A 252 -11.98 -5.16 -7.25
N ASP A 253 -11.68 -5.94 -8.29
CA ASP A 253 -11.96 -7.38 -8.33
C ASP A 253 -10.97 -8.21 -7.47
N ALA A 254 -9.82 -7.63 -7.10
CA ALA A 254 -8.79 -8.28 -6.29
C ALA A 254 -8.86 -7.89 -4.79
N TYR A 255 -9.37 -6.71 -4.44
CA TYR A 255 -9.30 -6.15 -3.07
C TYR A 255 -10.63 -6.12 -2.29
N VAL A 256 -11.78 -6.43 -2.91
CA VAL A 256 -13.09 -6.47 -2.20
C VAL A 256 -13.46 -7.89 -1.74
N PRO A 257 -12.73 -8.46 -0.76
CA PRO A 257 -13.38 -9.30 0.24
C PRO A 257 -13.56 -8.59 1.59
N TYR A 258 -12.95 -7.42 1.82
CA TYR A 258 -12.76 -6.90 3.19
C TYR A 258 -13.17 -5.45 3.47
N THR A 259 -13.84 -4.74 2.55
CA THR A 259 -14.39 -3.41 2.85
C THR A 259 -15.92 -3.45 2.89
N ILE A 260 -16.46 -4.15 3.89
CA ILE A 260 -17.81 -3.91 4.39
C ILE A 260 -17.70 -3.79 5.90
N LEU A 261 -18.24 -2.68 6.43
CA LEU A 261 -18.49 -2.29 7.83
C LEU A 261 -17.69 -1.07 8.28
N ILE A 262 -18.15 0.11 7.86
CA ILE A 262 -18.59 1.17 8.80
C ILE A 262 -19.92 1.69 8.28
#